data_AF-A0AB74CS17-F1
#
_entry.id   AF-A0AB74CS17-F1
#
_cell.length_a   1.000
_cell.length_b   1.000
_cell.length_c   1.000
_cell.angle_alpha   90.00
_cell.angle_beta   90.00
_cell.angle_gamma   90.00
#
_symmetry.space_group_name_H-M   'P 1'
#
loop_
_entity.id
_entity.type
_entity.pdbx_description
1 polymer ?
#
loop_
_entity_poly.entity_id
_entity_poly.type
_entity_poly.pdbx_seq_one_letter_code
_entity_poly.pdbx_strand_id
1 'polypeptide(L)'
;MRIGMRTIKTVISVFFSMVTAGSLSLLYWPAAGIIALLSVGNTKRSTLRTGMNRIAAFILATATALFSFFAVGYTIFGFSLFLFLFIPLASRFKLTEGIVVNSVLVTHYLVEENMSWQLIGNEAGLMAIGLVFALLANVYMPDRTKQLKENQIQIEKEFRNILRQMAEFLLSENKGDVQIKCEHLLTFIRESQEDAREHQENYWLRQPLYYETYFSMRRAQVNVIKDMLENLERIQQPAYYGKHIYGLLIYTAETFSESNDGRQILARIEEVYVLYRQMPLPTSRPEFEDRAELFQFLQSFKSFIEIKAEFSQQKIKK
;
A
#
# COMPACT_ATOMS: atom_id res chain seq x y z
N MET A 1 -1.38 -6.16 27.37
CA MET A 1 -1.54 -5.18 26.27
C MET A 1 -0.16 -4.67 25.88
N ARG A 2 0.31 -4.86 24.64
CA ARG A 2 1.60 -4.30 24.20
C ARG A 2 1.37 -2.87 23.70
N ILE A 3 2.04 -1.89 24.30
CA ILE A 3 1.95 -0.49 23.85
C ILE A 3 2.70 -0.38 22.52
N GLY A 4 2.00 0.03 21.46
CA GLY A 4 2.60 0.19 20.14
C GLY A 4 3.50 1.43 20.05
N MET A 5 4.50 1.39 19.17
CA MET A 5 5.41 2.51 18.93
C MET A 5 4.68 3.80 18.51
N ARG A 6 3.55 3.66 17.83
CA ARG A 6 2.67 4.79 17.50
C ARG A 6 2.12 5.48 18.75
N THR A 7 1.67 4.72 19.74
CA THR A 7 1.15 5.30 20.99
C THR A 7 2.24 6.07 21.73
N ILE A 8 3.45 5.49 21.80
CA ILE A 8 4.59 6.11 22.49
C ILE A 8 4.98 7.44 21.82
N LYS A 9 5.21 7.43 20.50
CA LYS A 9 5.61 8.65 19.77
C LYS A 9 4.53 9.75 19.85
N THR A 10 3.25 9.37 19.84
CA THR A 10 2.14 10.30 19.99
C THR A 10 2.13 10.96 21.37
N VAL A 11 2.22 10.18 22.46
CA VAL A 11 2.25 10.73 23.83
C VAL A 11 3.45 11.66 24.02
N ILE A 12 4.62 11.28 23.51
CA ILE A 12 5.84 12.11 23.52
C ILE A 12 5.60 13.43 22.78
N SER A 13 4.98 13.39 21.59
CA SER A 13 4.67 14.61 20.81
C SER A 13 3.74 15.54 21.56
N VAL A 14 2.69 15.00 22.18
CA VAL A 14 1.70 15.75 22.97
C VAL A 14 2.39 16.43 24.14
N PHE A 15 3.16 15.67 24.92
CA PHE A 15 3.88 16.17 26.09
C PHE A 15 4.80 17.35 25.72
N PHE A 16 5.69 17.16 24.73
CA PHE A 16 6.62 18.21 24.35
C PHE A 16 5.93 19.43 23.71
N SER A 17 4.83 19.23 23.00
CA SER A 17 4.04 20.35 22.45
C SER A 17 3.44 21.21 23.56
N MET A 18 2.84 20.58 24.57
CA MET A 18 2.25 21.29 25.71
C MET A 18 3.29 22.03 26.53
N VAL A 19 4.42 21.38 26.85
CA VAL A 19 5.53 21.99 27.59
C VAL A 19 6.09 23.19 26.84
N THR A 20 6.32 23.05 25.53
CA THR A 20 6.89 24.14 24.71
C THR A 20 5.92 25.31 24.59
N ALA A 21 4.64 25.06 24.30
CA ALA A 21 3.62 26.10 24.23
C ALA A 21 3.45 26.82 25.57
N GLY A 22 3.44 26.08 26.68
CA GLY A 22 3.40 26.64 28.03
C GLY A 22 4.64 27.50 28.35
N SER A 23 5.84 27.05 27.97
CA SER A 23 7.08 27.83 28.20
C SER A 23 7.13 29.13 27.39
N LEU A 24 6.47 29.17 26.24
CA LEU A 24 6.32 30.37 25.40
C LEU A 24 5.15 31.25 25.86
N SER A 25 4.49 30.89 26.97
CA SER A 25 3.34 31.61 27.54
C SER A 25 2.19 31.78 26.54
N LEU A 26 1.98 30.81 25.65
CA LEU A 26 0.84 30.81 24.74
C LEU A 26 -0.45 30.53 25.52
N LEU A 27 -1.50 31.27 25.20
CA LEU A 27 -2.87 30.99 25.67
C LEU A 27 -3.31 29.64 25.10
N TYR A 28 -4.16 28.93 25.84
CA TYR A 28 -4.69 27.64 25.41
C TYR A 28 -3.61 26.59 25.04
N TRP A 29 -2.46 26.60 25.72
CA TRP A 29 -1.35 25.64 25.51
C TRP A 29 -1.75 24.14 25.44
N PRO A 30 -2.81 23.63 26.10
CA PRO A 30 -3.22 22.23 25.92
C PRO A 30 -3.63 21.92 24.47
N ALA A 31 -4.13 22.91 23.72
CA ALA A 31 -4.53 22.75 22.33
C ALA A 31 -3.35 22.37 21.43
N ALA A 32 -2.13 22.87 21.70
CA ALA A 32 -0.92 22.44 20.97
C ALA A 32 -0.69 20.92 21.10
N GLY A 33 -0.98 20.35 22.28
CA GLY A 33 -0.95 18.92 22.49
C GLY A 33 -2.00 18.17 21.67
N ILE A 34 -3.24 18.65 21.63
CA ILE A 34 -4.31 18.02 20.82
C ILE A 34 -3.99 18.13 19.32
N ILE A 35 -3.42 19.25 18.87
CA ILE A 35 -2.94 19.41 17.49
C ILE A 35 -1.88 18.36 17.18
N ALA A 36 -0.90 18.15 18.07
CA ALA A 36 0.12 17.10 17.90
C ALA A 36 -0.52 15.71 17.86
N LEU A 37 -1.41 15.40 18.80
CA LEU A 37 -2.14 14.13 18.88
C LEU A 37 -2.81 13.77 17.54
N LEU A 38 -3.53 14.74 16.96
CA LEU A 38 -4.28 14.58 15.71
C LEU A 38 -3.41 14.71 14.46
N SER A 39 -2.15 15.13 14.59
CA SER A 39 -1.24 15.33 13.46
C SER A 39 -0.19 14.23 13.33
N VAL A 40 0.04 13.43 14.38
CA VAL A 40 0.96 12.27 14.30
C VAL A 40 0.38 11.19 13.38
N GLY A 41 0.84 11.21 12.13
CA GLY A 41 0.48 10.24 11.10
C GLY A 41 1.19 8.90 11.21
N ASN A 42 0.83 7.98 10.30
CA ASN A 42 1.47 6.66 10.17
C ASN A 42 2.83 6.74 9.50
N THR A 43 3.00 7.69 8.56
CA THR A 43 4.20 7.84 7.71
C THR A 43 4.69 9.29 7.73
N LYS A 44 5.96 9.53 7.39
CA LYS A 44 6.54 10.88 7.36
C LYS A 44 5.81 11.80 6.38
N ARG A 45 5.57 11.30 5.16
CA ARG A 45 4.87 12.06 4.12
C ARG A 45 3.42 12.34 4.46
N SER A 46 2.69 11.37 5.02
CA SER A 46 1.31 11.58 5.47
C SER A 46 1.26 12.70 6.51
N THR A 47 2.16 12.68 7.49
CA THR A 47 2.27 13.69 8.56
C THR A 47 2.55 15.08 8.01
N LEU A 48 3.49 15.20 7.07
CA LEU A 48 3.80 16.46 6.40
C LEU A 48 2.61 16.99 5.61
N ARG A 49 1.98 16.13 4.80
CA ARG A 49 0.80 16.48 4.01
C ARG A 49 -0.33 16.98 4.90
N THR A 50 -0.62 16.26 5.98
CA THR A 50 -1.63 16.68 6.96
C THR A 50 -1.27 18.00 7.62
N GLY A 51 0.00 18.21 7.98
CA GLY A 51 0.44 19.49 8.52
C GLY A 51 0.25 20.66 7.55
N MET A 52 0.62 20.48 6.28
CA MET A 52 0.40 21.49 5.23
C MET A 52 -1.08 21.78 5.02
N ASN A 53 -1.92 20.74 4.97
CA ASN A 53 -3.36 20.88 4.86
C ASN A 53 -3.94 21.66 6.05
N ARG A 54 -3.46 21.40 7.27
CA ARG A 54 -3.89 22.09 8.49
C ARG A 54 -3.52 23.58 8.48
N ILE A 55 -2.32 23.92 8.01
CA ILE A 55 -1.87 25.32 7.87
C ILE A 55 -2.71 26.06 6.83
N ALA A 56 -2.95 25.47 5.66
CA ALA A 56 -3.82 26.07 4.65
C ALA A 56 -5.27 26.23 5.16
N ALA A 57 -5.76 25.22 5.88
CA ALA A 57 -7.08 25.26 6.51
C ALA A 57 -7.17 26.33 7.61
N PHE A 58 -6.08 26.60 8.33
CA PHE A 58 -6.04 27.65 9.35
C PHE A 58 -6.27 29.03 8.73
N ILE A 59 -5.58 29.35 7.64
CA ILE A 59 -5.75 30.63 6.93
C ILE A 59 -7.21 30.79 6.46
N LEU A 60 -7.76 29.74 5.86
CA LEU A 60 -9.15 29.73 5.41
C LEU A 60 -10.12 29.88 6.59
N ALA A 61 -9.89 29.15 7.68
CA ALA A 61 -10.71 29.19 8.88
C ALA A 61 -10.72 30.59 9.49
N THR A 62 -9.55 31.21 9.70
CA THR A 62 -9.42 32.57 10.22
C THR A 62 -10.16 33.58 9.34
N ALA A 63 -10.03 33.50 8.02
CA ALA A 63 -10.76 34.39 7.10
C ALA A 63 -12.29 34.21 7.20
N THR A 64 -12.77 32.97 7.24
CA THR A 64 -14.20 32.67 7.37
C THR A 64 -14.76 33.04 8.75
N ALA A 65 -13.97 32.89 9.81
CA ALA A 65 -14.32 33.27 11.18
C ALA A 65 -14.42 34.79 11.32
N LEU A 66 -13.46 35.54 10.75
CA LEU A 66 -13.52 37.01 10.70
C LEU A 66 -14.82 37.48 10.05
N PHE A 67 -15.18 36.92 8.90
CA PHE A 67 -16.43 37.26 8.23
C PHE A 67 -17.66 36.93 9.08
N SER A 68 -17.70 35.74 9.69
CA SER A 68 -18.86 35.26 10.43
C SER A 68 -19.08 36.02 11.74
N PHE A 69 -18.01 36.27 12.50
CA PHE A 69 -18.09 37.03 13.74
C PHE A 69 -18.28 38.53 13.50
N PHE A 70 -17.81 39.08 12.38
CA PHE A 70 -18.18 40.44 11.99
C PHE A 70 -19.66 40.57 11.67
N ALA A 71 -20.25 39.57 10.99
CA ALA A 71 -21.66 39.61 10.58
C ALA A 71 -22.66 39.34 11.70
N VAL A 72 -22.35 38.41 12.62
CA VAL A 72 -23.31 37.88 13.62
C VAL A 72 -22.80 38.03 15.07
N GLY A 73 -21.59 38.58 15.25
CA GLY A 73 -20.94 38.70 16.55
C GLY A 73 -20.36 37.39 17.07
N TYR A 74 -19.65 37.46 18.20
CA TYR A 74 -19.06 36.33 18.90
C TYR A 74 -20.11 35.54 19.68
N THR A 75 -21.01 34.89 18.96
CA THR A 75 -22.11 34.10 19.54
C THR A 75 -22.10 32.68 18.99
N ILE A 76 -22.88 31.80 19.61
CA ILE A 76 -23.13 30.44 19.09
C ILE A 76 -23.64 30.49 17.64
N PHE A 77 -24.46 31.49 17.30
CA PHE A 77 -24.94 31.70 15.93
C PHE A 77 -23.80 32.11 14.98
N GLY A 78 -22.90 33.00 15.40
CA GLY A 78 -21.71 33.38 14.62
C GLY A 78 -20.79 32.19 14.37
N PHE A 79 -20.55 31.35 15.38
CA PHE A 79 -19.75 30.13 15.22
C PHE A 79 -20.43 29.10 14.31
N SER A 80 -21.75 28.97 14.41
CA SER A 80 -22.53 28.07 13.54
C SER A 80 -22.48 28.52 12.07
N LEU A 81 -22.57 29.84 11.83
CA LEU A 81 -22.38 30.41 10.50
C LEU A 81 -20.96 30.15 9.98
N PHE A 82 -19.95 30.31 10.84
CA PHE A 82 -18.57 29.94 10.50
C PHE A 82 -18.48 28.48 10.04
N LEU A 83 -19.00 27.51 10.80
CA LEU A 83 -18.95 26.09 10.40
C LEU A 83 -19.70 25.83 9.09
N PHE A 84 -20.87 26.45 8.93
CA PHE A 84 -21.68 26.33 7.72
C PHE A 84 -20.93 26.79 6.46
N LEU A 85 -20.10 27.83 6.57
CA LEU A 85 -19.28 28.34 5.47
C LEU A 85 -17.95 27.58 5.32
N PHE A 86 -17.27 27.34 6.43
CA PHE A 86 -15.92 26.78 6.46
C PHE A 86 -15.88 25.33 5.99
N ILE A 87 -16.84 24.47 6.40
CA ILE A 87 -16.82 23.05 6.04
C ILE A 87 -16.93 22.84 4.51
N PRO A 88 -17.90 23.45 3.80
CA PRO A 88 -17.96 23.34 2.33
C PRO A 88 -16.73 23.93 1.63
N LEU A 89 -16.22 25.07 2.11
CA LEU A 89 -15.02 25.69 1.54
C LEU A 89 -13.79 24.79 1.72
N ALA A 90 -13.56 24.28 2.93
CA ALA A 90 -12.46 23.37 3.23
C ALA A 90 -12.57 22.08 2.38
N SER A 91 -13.77 21.54 2.20
CA SER A 91 -14.01 20.40 1.32
C SER A 91 -13.66 20.69 -0.14
N ARG A 92 -14.10 21.85 -0.67
CA ARG A 92 -13.78 22.31 -2.04
C ARG A 92 -12.27 22.43 -2.27
N PHE A 93 -11.52 22.89 -1.28
CA PHE A 93 -10.05 23.01 -1.36
C PHE A 93 -9.30 21.73 -0.95
N LYS A 94 -10.00 20.61 -0.66
CA LYS A 94 -9.42 19.34 -0.20
C LYS A 94 -8.63 19.46 1.12
N LEU A 95 -9.08 20.34 2.01
CA LEU A 95 -8.48 20.65 3.31
C LEU A 95 -9.25 19.98 4.49
N THR A 96 -9.92 18.87 4.22
CA THR A 96 -10.83 18.20 5.17
C THR A 96 -10.16 17.77 6.48
N GLU A 97 -8.90 17.35 6.42
CA GLU A 97 -8.10 16.98 7.60
C GLU A 97 -7.93 18.14 8.59
N GLY A 98 -8.01 19.38 8.11
CA GLY A 98 -7.86 20.59 8.90
C GLY A 98 -9.14 21.07 9.59
N ILE A 99 -10.32 20.53 9.24
CA ILE A 99 -11.60 21.06 9.72
C ILE A 99 -11.67 21.02 11.24
N VAL A 100 -11.57 19.83 11.84
CA VAL A 100 -11.77 19.63 13.29
C VAL A 100 -10.82 20.51 14.12
N VAL A 101 -9.53 20.49 13.80
CA VAL A 101 -8.53 21.24 14.57
C VAL A 101 -8.76 22.74 14.45
N ASN A 102 -9.00 23.26 13.25
CA ASN A 102 -9.19 24.70 13.07
C ASN A 102 -10.54 25.17 13.63
N SER A 103 -11.57 24.33 13.63
CA SER A 103 -12.81 24.62 14.36
C SER A 103 -12.56 24.78 15.86
N VAL A 104 -11.70 23.93 16.47
CA VAL A 104 -11.30 24.08 17.87
C VAL A 104 -10.55 25.38 18.11
N LEU A 105 -9.56 25.74 17.27
CA LEU A 105 -8.83 27.02 17.44
C LEU A 105 -9.76 28.24 17.31
N VAL A 106 -10.75 28.19 16.41
CA VAL A 106 -11.74 29.26 16.26
C VAL A 106 -12.64 29.39 17.50
N THR A 107 -12.79 28.35 18.33
CA THR A 107 -13.50 28.49 19.61
C THR A 107 -12.77 29.42 20.59
N HIS A 108 -11.44 29.56 20.50
CA HIS A 108 -10.72 30.52 21.34
C HIS A 108 -11.09 31.96 20.97
N TYR A 109 -11.30 32.26 19.69
CA TYR A 109 -11.82 33.57 19.26
C TYR A 109 -13.24 33.83 19.78
N LEU A 110 -14.09 32.79 19.80
CA LEU A 110 -15.44 32.88 20.34
C LEU A 110 -15.42 33.18 21.85
N VAL A 111 -14.58 32.47 22.60
CA VAL A 111 -14.50 32.59 24.07
C VAL A 111 -13.86 33.91 24.50
N GLU A 112 -12.83 34.38 23.79
CA GLU A 112 -12.18 35.67 24.06
C GLU A 112 -12.94 36.87 23.49
N GLU A 113 -14.01 36.61 22.72
CA GLU A 113 -14.79 37.61 21.98
C GLU A 113 -13.90 38.59 21.16
N ASN A 114 -12.79 38.08 20.63
CA ASN A 114 -11.75 38.89 20.02
C ASN A 114 -11.02 38.11 18.91
N MET A 115 -10.57 38.84 17.89
CA MET A 115 -9.71 38.34 16.81
C MET A 115 -8.54 39.30 16.55
N SER A 116 -7.90 39.75 17.63
CA SER A 116 -6.69 40.57 17.55
C SER A 116 -5.55 39.82 16.85
N TRP A 117 -4.62 40.57 16.25
CA TRP A 117 -3.43 39.98 15.62
C TRP A 117 -2.61 39.14 16.61
N GLN A 118 -2.60 39.51 17.89
CA GLN A 118 -1.96 38.77 18.95
C GLN A 118 -2.60 37.39 19.16
N LEU A 119 -3.94 37.32 19.20
CA LEU A 119 -4.65 36.05 19.38
C LEU A 119 -4.56 35.17 18.12
N ILE A 120 -4.61 35.76 16.92
CA ILE A 120 -4.35 35.03 15.68
C ILE A 120 -2.92 34.46 15.67
N GLY A 121 -1.94 35.25 16.12
CA GLY A 121 -0.55 34.81 16.31
C GLY A 121 -0.42 33.69 17.34
N ASN A 122 -1.19 33.75 18.44
CA ASN A 122 -1.26 32.69 19.44
C ASN A 122 -1.71 31.36 18.83
N GLU A 123 -2.85 31.36 18.12
CA GLU A 123 -3.37 30.15 17.48
C GLU A 123 -2.43 29.60 16.41
N ALA A 124 -1.79 30.48 15.64
CA ALA A 124 -0.74 30.08 14.69
C ALA A 124 0.46 29.43 15.40
N GLY A 125 0.85 29.94 16.57
CA GLY A 125 1.90 29.38 17.41
C GLY A 125 1.54 28.00 17.95
N LEU A 126 0.33 27.81 18.47
CA LEU A 126 -0.17 26.51 18.93
C LEU A 126 -0.15 25.48 17.80
N MET A 127 -0.66 25.86 16.61
CA MET A 127 -0.63 25.03 15.42
C MET A 127 0.81 24.66 15.03
N ALA A 128 1.71 25.63 14.93
CA ALA A 128 3.09 25.42 14.54
C ALA A 128 3.81 24.45 15.49
N ILE A 129 3.68 24.65 16.80
CA ILE A 129 4.30 23.79 17.82
C ILE A 129 3.77 22.35 17.71
N GLY A 130 2.45 22.19 17.66
CA GLY A 130 1.84 20.86 17.56
C GLY A 130 2.26 20.11 16.29
N LEU A 131 2.36 20.81 15.15
CA LEU A 131 2.82 20.23 13.89
C LEU A 131 4.32 19.87 13.91
N VAL A 132 5.16 20.74 14.48
CA VAL A 132 6.62 20.49 14.58
C VAL A 132 6.89 19.23 15.39
N PHE A 133 6.29 19.07 16.56
CA PHE A 133 6.51 17.88 17.38
C PHE A 133 5.89 16.62 16.76
N ALA A 134 4.75 16.73 16.09
CA ALA A 134 4.19 15.61 15.33
C ALA A 134 5.12 15.14 14.20
N LEU A 135 5.76 16.07 13.50
CA LEU A 135 6.75 15.77 12.46
C LEU A 135 8.01 15.16 13.05
N LEU A 136 8.57 15.74 14.11
CA LEU A 136 9.77 15.23 14.80
C LEU A 136 9.59 13.79 15.27
N ALA A 137 8.45 13.48 15.88
CA ALA A 137 8.14 12.12 16.32
C ALA A 137 8.04 11.11 15.18
N ASN A 138 7.67 11.57 13.98
CA ASN A 138 7.61 10.74 12.78
C ASN A 138 8.92 10.66 12.00
N VAL A 139 9.94 11.47 12.32
CA VAL A 139 11.29 11.29 11.77
C VAL A 139 11.87 9.93 12.18
N TYR A 140 11.57 9.47 13.39
CA TYR A 140 11.98 8.16 13.90
C TYR A 140 11.01 7.05 13.45
N MET A 141 11.17 6.58 12.20
CA MET A 141 10.45 5.40 11.70
C MET A 141 11.43 4.26 11.43
N PRO A 142 11.14 3.04 11.93
CA PRO A 142 12.02 1.91 11.75
C PRO A 142 12.08 1.50 10.27
N ASP A 143 13.28 1.11 9.83
CA ASP A 143 13.50 0.54 8.51
C ASP A 143 12.84 -0.84 8.42
N ARG A 144 11.86 -0.98 7.51
CA ARG A 144 11.16 -2.25 7.24
C ARG A 144 11.83 -3.10 6.16
N THR A 145 12.97 -2.67 5.59
CA THR A 145 13.66 -3.37 4.50
C THR A 145 13.91 -4.85 4.80
N LYS A 146 14.31 -5.18 6.04
CA LYS A 146 14.55 -6.57 6.45
C LYS A 146 13.26 -7.41 6.36
N GLN A 147 12.15 -6.90 6.87
CA GLN A 147 10.84 -7.55 6.80
C GLN A 147 10.38 -7.73 5.35
N LEU A 148 10.51 -6.69 4.50
CA LEU A 148 10.14 -6.77 3.09
C LEU A 148 10.96 -7.82 2.33
N LYS A 149 12.25 -7.96 2.65
CA LYS A 149 13.13 -8.99 2.09
C LYS A 149 12.71 -10.39 2.56
N GLU A 150 12.36 -10.56 3.83
CA GLU A 150 11.84 -11.82 4.38
C GLU A 150 10.52 -12.21 3.69
N ASN A 151 9.59 -11.26 3.52
CA ASN A 151 8.33 -11.49 2.79
C ASN A 151 8.59 -11.90 1.34
N GLN A 152 9.53 -11.25 0.65
CA GLN A 152 9.94 -11.61 -0.71
C GLN A 152 10.43 -13.06 -0.79
N ILE A 153 11.31 -13.49 0.12
CA ILE A 153 11.83 -14.86 0.17
C ILE A 153 10.71 -15.87 0.42
N GLN A 154 9.81 -15.55 1.35
CA GLN A 154 8.67 -16.41 1.67
C GLN A 154 7.70 -16.55 0.49
N ILE A 155 7.40 -15.46 -0.22
CA ILE A 155 6.58 -15.49 -1.44
C ILE A 155 7.22 -16.37 -2.51
N GLU A 156 8.53 -16.25 -2.73
CA GLU A 156 9.24 -17.11 -3.70
C GLU A 156 9.15 -18.58 -3.33
N LYS A 157 9.32 -18.92 -2.04
CA LYS A 157 9.18 -20.29 -1.56
C LYS A 157 7.77 -20.85 -1.87
N GLU A 158 6.72 -20.07 -1.65
CA GLU A 158 5.35 -20.51 -1.94
C GLU A 158 5.09 -20.68 -3.44
N PHE A 159 5.59 -19.78 -4.29
CA PHE A 159 5.53 -19.98 -5.75
C PHE A 159 6.21 -21.27 -6.19
N ARG A 160 7.41 -21.56 -5.66
CA ARG A 160 8.12 -22.81 -5.96
C ARG A 160 7.31 -24.03 -5.54
N ASN A 161 6.67 -23.97 -4.37
CA ASN A 161 5.82 -25.06 -3.88
C ASN A 161 4.58 -25.27 -4.74
N ILE A 162 3.92 -24.20 -5.19
CA ILE A 162 2.75 -24.27 -6.07
C ILE A 162 3.15 -24.86 -7.43
N LEU A 163 4.23 -24.39 -8.03
CA LEU A 163 4.73 -24.92 -9.31
C LEU A 163 5.09 -26.42 -9.23
N ARG A 164 5.68 -26.87 -8.12
CA ARG A 164 5.94 -28.31 -7.90
C ARG A 164 4.65 -29.12 -7.77
N GLN A 165 3.66 -28.63 -7.03
CA GLN A 165 2.36 -29.31 -6.91
C GLN A 165 1.61 -29.36 -8.25
N MET A 166 1.67 -28.30 -9.06
CA MET A 166 1.14 -28.33 -10.43
C MET A 166 1.84 -29.40 -11.28
N ALA A 167 3.16 -29.55 -11.12
CA ALA A 167 3.90 -30.62 -11.80
C ALA A 167 3.46 -32.01 -11.31
N GLU A 168 3.33 -32.21 -10.00
CA GLU A 168 2.84 -33.47 -9.40
C GLU A 168 1.43 -33.85 -9.86
N PHE A 169 0.54 -32.85 -10.01
CA PHE A 169 -0.80 -33.02 -10.55
C PHE A 169 -0.76 -33.64 -11.96
N LEU A 170 0.17 -33.19 -12.81
CA LEU A 170 0.32 -33.72 -14.17
C LEU A 170 0.70 -35.20 -14.24
N LEU A 171 1.23 -35.77 -13.14
CA LEU A 171 1.66 -37.16 -13.07
C LEU A 171 0.71 -38.07 -12.30
N SER A 172 0.05 -37.56 -11.27
CA SER A 172 -0.64 -38.37 -10.26
C SER A 172 -2.13 -38.08 -10.12
N GLU A 173 -2.68 -37.12 -10.89
CA GLU A 173 -4.06 -36.63 -10.79
C GLU A 173 -4.47 -36.16 -9.37
N ASN A 174 -3.49 -36.02 -8.47
CA ASN A 174 -3.74 -35.64 -7.09
C ASN A 174 -4.01 -34.15 -7.01
N LYS A 175 -5.30 -33.82 -6.87
CA LYS A 175 -5.84 -32.45 -6.76
C LYS A 175 -5.64 -31.89 -5.34
N GLY A 176 -4.41 -31.94 -4.82
CA GLY A 176 -4.10 -31.42 -3.49
C GLY A 176 -4.59 -29.98 -3.29
N ASP A 177 -4.52 -29.46 -2.07
CA ASP A 177 -5.13 -28.19 -1.69
C ASP A 177 -4.37 -26.93 -2.21
N VAL A 178 -4.11 -26.88 -3.52
CA VAL A 178 -3.32 -25.83 -4.18
C VAL A 178 -4.11 -24.53 -4.29
N GLN A 179 -5.43 -24.61 -4.43
CA GLN A 179 -6.30 -23.44 -4.53
C GLN A 179 -6.29 -22.61 -3.24
N ILE A 180 -6.45 -23.24 -2.07
CA ILE A 180 -6.37 -22.56 -0.77
C ILE A 180 -4.98 -21.95 -0.56
N LYS A 181 -3.91 -22.66 -0.94
CA LYS A 181 -2.54 -22.10 -0.90
C LYS A 181 -2.38 -20.85 -1.76
N CYS A 182 -3.01 -20.80 -2.94
CA CYS A 182 -2.99 -19.63 -3.81
C CYS A 182 -3.74 -18.44 -3.21
N GLU A 183 -4.87 -18.67 -2.54
CA GLU A 183 -5.62 -17.62 -1.84
C GLU A 183 -4.85 -17.06 -0.65
N HIS A 184 -4.22 -17.93 0.15
CA HIS A 184 -3.34 -17.52 1.24
C HIS A 184 -2.15 -16.72 0.72
N LEU A 185 -1.51 -17.17 -0.36
CA LEU A 185 -0.40 -16.44 -0.98
C LEU A 185 -0.83 -15.07 -1.52
N LEU A 186 -2.01 -14.98 -2.14
CA LEU A 186 -2.55 -13.72 -2.64
C LEU A 186 -2.78 -12.72 -1.51
N THR A 187 -3.34 -13.18 -0.39
CA THR A 187 -3.55 -12.35 0.81
C THR A 187 -2.21 -11.85 1.36
N PHE A 188 -1.24 -12.75 1.54
CA PHE A 188 0.09 -12.39 2.03
C PHE A 188 0.84 -11.40 1.11
N ILE A 189 0.68 -11.52 -0.21
CA ILE A 189 1.24 -10.57 -1.18
C ILE A 189 0.57 -9.20 -1.06
N ARG A 190 -0.75 -9.13 -0.84
CA ARG A 190 -1.47 -7.85 -0.66
C ARG A 190 -1.00 -7.12 0.60
N GLU A 191 -0.88 -7.84 1.71
CA GLU A 191 -0.33 -7.31 2.96
C GLU A 191 1.11 -6.82 2.76
N SER A 192 1.96 -7.61 2.11
CA SER A 192 3.35 -7.23 1.79
C SER A 192 3.44 -6.00 0.87
N GLN A 193 2.50 -5.86 -0.06
CA GLN A 193 2.40 -4.70 -0.94
C GLN A 193 2.02 -3.44 -0.16
N GLU A 194 1.11 -3.55 0.81
CA GLU A 194 0.76 -2.45 1.72
C GLU A 194 1.94 -2.06 2.61
N ASP A 195 2.64 -3.03 3.20
CA ASP A 195 3.87 -2.81 3.96
C ASP A 195 4.94 -2.07 3.14
N ALA A 196 5.11 -2.44 1.85
CA ALA A 196 6.04 -1.77 0.95
C ALA A 196 5.66 -0.31 0.67
N ARG A 197 4.36 -0.02 0.53
CA ARG A 197 3.85 1.36 0.36
C ARG A 197 4.09 2.20 1.61
N GLU A 198 3.76 1.67 2.79
CA GLU A 198 4.03 2.37 4.05
C GLU A 198 5.53 2.65 4.24
N HIS A 199 6.38 1.67 3.94
CA HIS A 199 7.82 1.82 4.00
C HIS A 199 8.32 2.94 3.07
N GLN A 200 7.78 3.04 1.86
CA GLN A 200 8.15 4.10 0.92
C GLN A 200 7.75 5.49 1.42
N GLU A 201 6.59 5.63 2.05
CA GLU A 201 6.13 6.92 2.59
C GLU A 201 6.99 7.44 3.76
N ASN A 202 7.91 6.62 4.28
CA ASN A 202 8.85 6.98 5.34
C ASN A 202 10.12 7.65 4.82
N TYR A 203 10.31 7.73 3.50
CA TYR A 203 11.40 8.47 2.87
C TYR A 203 10.93 9.84 2.38
N TRP A 204 11.73 10.87 2.68
CA TRP A 204 11.48 12.23 2.19
C TRP A 204 11.68 12.32 0.67
N LEU A 205 12.81 11.81 0.18
CA LEU A 205 13.13 11.72 -1.25
C LEU A 205 12.44 10.53 -1.91
N ARG A 206 12.16 10.65 -3.22
CA ARG A 206 11.57 9.56 -4.02
C ARG A 206 12.58 8.41 -4.10
N GLN A 207 12.27 7.29 -3.46
CA GLN A 207 13.06 6.06 -3.56
C GLN A 207 12.60 5.22 -4.76
N PRO A 208 13.46 4.31 -5.27
CA PRO A 208 13.04 3.28 -6.22
C PRO A 208 11.86 2.48 -5.64
N LEU A 209 10.78 2.35 -6.41
CA LEU A 209 9.55 1.60 -6.06
C LEU A 209 9.78 0.08 -6.04
N TYR A 210 10.97 -0.39 -5.69
CA TYR A 210 11.39 -1.77 -5.95
C TYR A 210 10.45 -2.79 -5.31
N TYR A 211 10.24 -2.72 -3.98
CA TYR A 211 9.38 -3.67 -3.27
C TYR A 211 7.91 -3.57 -3.67
N GLU A 212 7.38 -2.35 -3.87
CA GLU A 212 6.00 -2.18 -4.33
C GLU A 212 5.81 -2.80 -5.73
N THR A 213 6.73 -2.52 -6.65
CA THR A 213 6.69 -3.06 -8.03
C THR A 213 6.86 -4.57 -8.01
N TYR A 214 7.75 -5.10 -7.16
CA TYR A 214 7.97 -6.52 -6.98
C TYR A 214 6.71 -7.23 -6.48
N PHE A 215 6.06 -6.76 -5.42
CA PHE A 215 4.83 -7.38 -4.91
C PHE A 215 3.65 -7.21 -5.87
N SER A 216 3.57 -6.09 -6.59
CA SER A 216 2.57 -5.90 -7.66
C SER A 216 2.75 -6.93 -8.79
N MET A 217 4.00 -7.19 -9.19
CA MET A 217 4.35 -8.22 -10.18
C MET A 217 3.94 -9.61 -9.67
N ARG A 218 4.29 -9.97 -8.42
CA ARG A 218 3.90 -11.26 -7.83
C ARG A 218 2.39 -11.42 -7.71
N ARG A 219 1.65 -10.34 -7.40
CA ARG A 219 0.19 -10.36 -7.37
C ARG A 219 -0.40 -10.70 -8.74
N ALA A 220 0.13 -10.12 -9.81
CA ALA A 220 -0.29 -10.44 -11.17
C ALA A 220 0.00 -11.91 -11.50
N GLN A 221 1.18 -12.43 -11.11
CA GLN A 221 1.53 -13.84 -11.28
C GLN A 221 0.59 -14.81 -10.56
N VAL A 222 0.12 -14.49 -9.34
CA VAL A 222 -0.86 -15.35 -8.64
C VAL A 222 -2.20 -15.41 -9.39
N ASN A 223 -2.63 -14.31 -10.01
CA ASN A 223 -3.86 -14.34 -10.81
C ASN A 223 -3.72 -15.30 -11.99
N VAL A 224 -2.58 -15.28 -12.69
CA VAL A 224 -2.32 -16.20 -13.80
C VAL A 224 -2.22 -17.67 -13.31
N ILE A 225 -1.69 -17.89 -12.10
CA ILE A 225 -1.69 -19.23 -11.48
C ILE A 225 -3.11 -19.77 -11.29
N LYS A 226 -4.10 -18.92 -10.99
CA LYS A 226 -5.50 -19.37 -10.88
C LYS A 226 -6.01 -19.89 -12.21
N ASP A 227 -5.77 -19.15 -13.29
CA ASP A 227 -6.13 -19.58 -14.65
C ASP A 227 -5.46 -20.92 -14.99
N MET A 228 -4.17 -21.05 -14.66
CA MET A 228 -3.42 -22.30 -14.84
C MET A 228 -4.04 -23.48 -14.07
N LEU A 229 -4.48 -23.27 -12.82
CA LEU A 229 -5.12 -24.32 -12.03
C LEU A 229 -6.47 -24.73 -12.63
N GLU A 230 -7.28 -23.77 -13.08
CA GLU A 230 -8.55 -24.06 -13.75
C GLU A 230 -8.34 -24.87 -15.02
N ASN A 231 -7.30 -24.59 -15.81
CA ASN A 231 -6.94 -25.41 -16.96
C ASN A 231 -6.57 -26.84 -16.55
N LEU A 232 -5.74 -26.99 -15.51
CA LEU A 232 -5.35 -28.32 -15.01
C LEU A 232 -6.55 -29.16 -14.56
N GLU A 233 -7.53 -28.54 -13.88
CA GLU A 233 -8.71 -29.24 -13.38
C GLU A 233 -9.62 -29.81 -14.47
N ARG A 234 -9.58 -29.22 -15.67
CA ARG A 234 -10.40 -29.63 -16.83
C ARG A 234 -9.78 -30.76 -17.65
N ILE A 235 -8.50 -31.06 -17.44
CA ILE A 235 -7.80 -32.14 -18.14
C ILE A 235 -8.26 -33.49 -17.58
N GLN A 236 -8.65 -34.40 -18.47
CA GLN A 236 -9.10 -35.74 -18.12
C GLN A 236 -7.94 -36.73 -17.97
N GLN A 237 -6.94 -36.67 -18.87
CA GLN A 237 -5.77 -37.58 -18.85
C GLN A 237 -4.43 -36.84 -18.88
N PRO A 238 -4.02 -36.20 -17.77
CA PRO A 238 -2.84 -35.34 -17.74
C PRO A 238 -1.51 -36.10 -17.95
N ALA A 239 -1.45 -37.37 -17.56
CA ALA A 239 -0.21 -38.16 -17.59
C ALA A 239 0.34 -38.44 -19.00
N TYR A 240 -0.52 -38.50 -20.03
CA TYR A 240 -0.11 -38.90 -21.38
C TYR A 240 0.66 -37.80 -22.13
N TYR A 241 0.34 -36.53 -21.86
CA TYR A 241 0.91 -35.37 -22.57
C TYR A 241 1.66 -34.39 -21.63
N GLY A 242 1.57 -34.58 -20.31
CA GLY A 242 2.10 -33.67 -19.30
C GLY A 242 3.61 -33.73 -19.10
N LYS A 243 4.33 -34.74 -19.61
CA LYS A 243 5.76 -34.95 -19.27
C LYS A 243 6.68 -33.77 -19.63
N HIS A 244 6.44 -33.11 -20.76
CA HIS A 244 7.24 -31.94 -21.17
C HIS A 244 6.91 -30.69 -20.33
N ILE A 245 5.64 -30.53 -19.95
CA ILE A 245 5.20 -29.44 -19.07
C ILE A 245 5.68 -29.69 -17.63
N TYR A 246 5.69 -30.93 -17.17
CA TYR A 246 6.25 -31.35 -15.88
C TYR A 246 7.69 -30.88 -15.73
N GLY A 247 8.56 -31.23 -16.68
CA GLY A 247 9.97 -30.85 -16.63
C GLY A 247 10.17 -29.33 -16.63
N LEU A 248 9.33 -28.61 -17.38
CA LEU A 248 9.31 -27.16 -17.43
C LEU A 248 8.89 -26.53 -16.09
N LEU A 249 7.85 -27.05 -15.43
CA LEU A 249 7.38 -26.58 -14.13
C LEU A 249 8.40 -26.85 -13.02
N ILE A 250 9.02 -28.04 -13.00
CA ILE A 250 10.08 -28.38 -12.04
C ILE A 250 11.30 -27.47 -12.23
N TYR A 251 11.79 -27.33 -13.47
CA TYR A 251 12.90 -26.45 -13.78
C TYR A 251 12.62 -25.01 -13.36
N THR A 252 11.40 -24.53 -13.62
CA THR A 252 10.96 -23.20 -13.19
C THR A 252 10.97 -23.11 -11.67
N ALA A 253 10.39 -24.07 -10.94
CA ALA A 253 10.36 -24.08 -9.49
C ALA A 253 11.76 -24.11 -8.85
N GLU A 254 12.73 -24.78 -9.46
CA GLU A 254 14.10 -24.82 -8.96
C GLU A 254 14.85 -23.51 -9.19
N THR A 255 14.58 -22.84 -10.31
CA THR A 255 15.27 -21.62 -10.73
C THR A 255 14.49 -20.34 -10.38
N PHE A 256 13.30 -20.45 -9.79
CA PHE A 256 12.42 -19.32 -9.50
C PHE A 256 12.98 -18.44 -8.36
N SER A 257 13.65 -17.37 -8.72
CA SER A 257 14.17 -16.38 -7.75
C SER A 257 13.96 -14.96 -8.25
N GLU A 258 14.22 -13.98 -7.39
CA GLU A 258 14.32 -12.57 -7.75
C GLU A 258 15.32 -12.35 -8.90
N SER A 259 16.49 -12.97 -8.78
CA SER A 259 17.64 -12.81 -9.70
C SER A 259 17.46 -13.48 -11.06
N ASN A 260 16.54 -14.42 -11.20
CA ASN A 260 16.21 -15.04 -12.47
C ASN A 260 15.48 -14.04 -13.36
N ASP A 261 15.84 -13.89 -14.64
CA ASP A 261 15.21 -12.91 -15.54
C ASP A 261 14.09 -13.48 -16.42
N GLY A 262 13.79 -14.78 -16.29
CA GLY A 262 12.76 -15.49 -17.03
C GLY A 262 13.15 -15.89 -18.46
N ARG A 263 14.26 -15.38 -19.03
CA ARG A 263 14.59 -15.60 -20.45
C ARG A 263 14.82 -17.05 -20.80
N GLN A 264 15.56 -17.77 -19.95
CA GLN A 264 15.83 -19.19 -20.15
C GLN A 264 14.56 -20.04 -20.02
N ILE A 265 13.62 -19.61 -19.17
CA ILE A 265 12.33 -20.29 -19.00
C ILE A 265 11.45 -20.05 -20.23
N LEU A 266 11.41 -18.82 -20.76
CA LEU A 266 10.73 -18.50 -22.02
C LEU A 266 11.29 -19.30 -23.20
N ALA A 267 12.61 -19.44 -23.31
CA ALA A 267 13.22 -20.26 -24.36
C ALA A 267 12.75 -21.72 -24.28
N ARG A 268 12.71 -22.31 -23.08
CA ARG A 268 12.18 -23.67 -22.86
C ARG A 268 10.69 -23.79 -23.15
N ILE A 269 9.89 -22.75 -22.88
CA ILE A 269 8.47 -22.70 -23.27
C ILE A 269 8.33 -22.79 -24.80
N GLU A 270 9.16 -22.07 -25.56
CA GLU A 270 9.15 -22.14 -27.03
C GLU A 270 9.57 -23.52 -27.56
N GLU A 271 10.51 -24.21 -26.92
CA GLU A 271 10.85 -25.60 -27.24
C GLU A 271 9.64 -26.54 -27.08
N VAL A 272 8.84 -26.36 -26.02
CA VAL A 272 7.61 -27.13 -25.80
C VAL A 272 6.56 -26.80 -26.88
N TYR A 273 6.42 -25.53 -27.27
CA TYR A 273 5.53 -25.16 -28.39
C TYR A 273 5.92 -25.82 -29.71
N VAL A 274 7.22 -25.88 -30.03
CA VAL A 274 7.72 -26.55 -31.24
C VAL A 274 7.38 -28.03 -31.21
N LEU A 275 7.57 -28.70 -30.06
CA LEU A 275 7.22 -30.10 -29.88
C LEU A 275 5.71 -30.35 -30.10
N TYR A 276 4.85 -29.51 -29.53
CA TYR A 276 3.39 -29.61 -29.71
C TYR A 276 2.98 -29.49 -31.18
N ARG A 277 3.65 -28.62 -31.97
CA ARG A 277 3.36 -28.46 -33.41
C ARG A 277 3.77 -29.66 -34.26
N GLN A 278 4.72 -30.46 -33.79
CA GLN A 278 5.23 -31.65 -34.51
C GLN A 278 4.44 -32.92 -34.16
N MET A 279 3.60 -32.89 -33.13
CA MET A 279 2.79 -34.04 -32.74
C MET A 279 1.75 -34.39 -33.81
N PRO A 280 1.39 -35.69 -33.96
CA PRO A 280 0.30 -36.10 -34.86
C PRO A 280 -1.01 -35.44 -34.43
N LEU A 281 -1.91 -35.21 -35.38
CA LEU A 281 -3.25 -34.68 -35.08
C LEU A 281 -3.99 -35.58 -34.07
N PRO A 282 -4.83 -35.01 -33.19
CA PRO A 282 -5.65 -35.80 -32.28
C PRO A 282 -6.52 -36.79 -33.04
N THR A 283 -6.52 -38.04 -32.60
CA THR A 283 -7.28 -39.15 -33.21
C THR A 283 -8.69 -39.28 -32.62
N SER A 284 -8.93 -38.66 -31.47
CA SER A 284 -10.22 -38.66 -30.78
C SER A 284 -10.58 -37.28 -30.22
N ARG A 285 -11.87 -37.07 -29.92
CA ARG A 285 -12.35 -35.83 -29.28
C ARG A 285 -11.78 -35.63 -27.87
N PRO A 286 -11.76 -36.63 -26.96
CA PRO A 286 -11.14 -36.47 -25.64
C PRO A 286 -9.66 -36.07 -25.74
N GLU A 287 -8.93 -36.68 -26.68
CA GLU A 287 -7.53 -36.32 -26.95
C GLU A 287 -7.38 -34.86 -27.43
N PHE A 288 -8.29 -34.39 -28.27
CA PHE A 288 -8.31 -32.99 -28.71
C PHE A 288 -8.57 -32.04 -27.53
N GLU A 289 -9.56 -32.35 -26.68
CA GLU A 289 -9.94 -31.53 -25.53
C GLU A 289 -8.80 -31.42 -24.50
N ASP A 290 -8.17 -32.53 -24.13
CA ASP A 290 -7.02 -32.53 -23.20
C ASP A 290 -5.82 -31.75 -23.75
N ARG A 291 -5.51 -31.91 -25.04
CA ARG A 291 -4.42 -31.15 -25.69
C ARG A 291 -4.72 -29.67 -25.78
N ALA A 292 -5.99 -29.28 -25.98
CA ALA A 292 -6.40 -27.88 -26.01
C ALA A 292 -6.23 -27.22 -24.62
N GLU A 293 -6.65 -27.89 -23.55
CA GLU A 293 -6.48 -27.40 -22.18
C GLU A 293 -5.00 -27.30 -21.79
N LEU A 294 -4.16 -28.28 -22.17
CA LEU A 294 -2.71 -28.21 -21.96
C LEU A 294 -2.05 -27.07 -22.73
N PHE A 295 -2.50 -26.78 -23.95
CA PHE A 295 -2.02 -25.64 -24.72
C PHE A 295 -2.42 -24.32 -24.07
N GLN A 296 -3.66 -24.20 -23.58
CA GLN A 296 -4.12 -23.03 -22.84
C GLN A 296 -3.33 -22.84 -21.54
N PHE A 297 -3.08 -23.92 -20.80
CA PHE A 297 -2.20 -23.92 -19.63
C PHE A 297 -0.80 -23.37 -19.99
N LEU A 298 -0.20 -23.83 -21.09
CA LEU A 298 1.12 -23.38 -21.52
C LEU A 298 1.13 -21.88 -21.90
N GLN A 299 0.04 -21.38 -22.47
CA GLN A 299 -0.13 -19.95 -22.76
C GLN A 299 -0.24 -19.10 -21.48
N SER A 300 -1.02 -19.56 -20.49
CA SER A 300 -1.08 -18.94 -19.17
C SER A 300 0.30 -18.99 -18.50
N PHE A 301 0.99 -20.12 -18.56
CA PHE A 301 2.34 -20.26 -18.00
C PHE A 301 3.37 -19.36 -18.68
N LYS A 302 3.28 -19.14 -20.00
CA LYS A 302 4.08 -18.14 -20.71
C LYS A 302 3.82 -16.74 -20.16
N SER A 303 2.55 -16.35 -20.04
CA SER A 303 2.15 -15.05 -19.51
C SER A 303 2.68 -14.83 -18.07
N PHE A 304 2.64 -15.89 -17.24
CA PHE A 304 3.21 -15.90 -15.90
C PHE A 304 4.71 -15.55 -15.88
N ILE A 305 5.49 -16.08 -16.83
CA ILE A 305 6.93 -15.78 -16.94
C ILE A 305 7.19 -14.43 -17.60
N GLU A 306 6.39 -14.01 -18.58
CA GLU A 306 6.50 -12.69 -19.23
C GLU A 306 6.33 -11.55 -18.22
N ILE A 307 5.36 -11.66 -17.30
CA ILE A 307 5.19 -10.71 -16.18
C ILE A 307 6.51 -10.51 -15.40
N LYS A 308 7.26 -11.59 -15.17
CA LYS A 308 8.55 -11.54 -14.49
C LYS A 308 9.65 -10.96 -15.38
N ALA A 309 9.69 -11.33 -16.66
CA ALA A 309 10.67 -10.82 -17.61
C ALA A 309 10.54 -9.30 -17.80
N GLU A 310 9.31 -8.79 -17.88
CA GLU A 310 9.03 -7.34 -17.95
C GLU A 310 9.54 -6.60 -16.70
N PHE A 311 9.29 -7.14 -15.51
CA PHE A 311 9.83 -6.59 -14.25
C PHE A 311 11.36 -6.52 -14.27
N SER A 312 12.04 -7.59 -14.69
CA SER A 312 13.50 -7.62 -14.76
C SER A 312 14.07 -6.61 -15.77
N GLN A 313 13.40 -6.40 -16.91
CA GLN A 313 13.80 -5.37 -17.87
C GLN A 313 13.65 -3.95 -17.31
N GLN A 314 12.57 -3.68 -16.56
CA GLN A 314 12.37 -2.40 -15.89
C GLN A 314 13.40 -2.14 -14.80
N LYS A 315 13.87 -3.19 -14.10
CA LYS A 315 14.95 -3.12 -13.10
C LYS A 315 16.28 -2.67 -13.71
N ILE A 316 16.60 -3.11 -14.94
CA ILE A 316 17.87 -2.80 -15.62
C ILE A 316 17.89 -1.36 -16.17
N LYS A 317 16.73 -0.78 -16.49
CA LYS A 317 16.61 0.57 -17.06
C LYS A 317 16.65 1.72 -16.03
N LYS A 318 16.71 1.41 -14.73
CA LYS A 318 16.74 2.38 -13.62
C LYS A 318 18.06 2.32 -12.90
#